data_AF-A0A8C7KLL1-F1
#
_entry.id   AF-A0A8C7KLL1-F1
#
_cell.length_a   1.000
_cell.length_b   1.000
_cell.length_c   1.000
_cell.angle_alpha   90.00
_cell.angle_beta   90.00
_cell.angle_gamma   90.00
#
_symmetry.space_group_name_H-M   'P 1'
#
loop_
_entity.id
_entity.type
_entity.pdbx_description
1 polymer ?
#
loop_
_entity_poly.entity_id
_entity_poly.type
_entity_poly.pdbx_seq_one_letter_code
_entity_poly.pdbx_strand_id
1 'polypeptide(L)'
;SFRVTSISYSQAVVLFALLAGSSVSVAYVFQASGPGEDAGSPPQTKTLSDSLWVSSAGSCKGRCFELEEALPPGCRCDNLCKTYYSCCSDFDEHCLKTAGSFECSEDRCGETRNDDHACHCSEDCLARGDCCTNYKALCKGDTKWVDDECEEITGPECPAGFIRPPLIMLSVDGFRDSYMKKGKAVIPNMEKLRTCGTHAPYMRPVYPSKTFPNLYTLATGLYPESHGIVGNSMHDPVFDANFSLRGREKLNHRWWGGQPIWITAEKQGVKAGTFFWPWVIPLERRILTILRWLSLPDDERPYVYAVHSEQPDTFGHRLGPFSNEVSSFDWARHNLVPSPELVRQRESRLVDEIRMCSRIFLSF
;
A
#
# COMPACT_ATOMS: atom_id res chain seq x y z
N SER A 1 -16.99 -33.39 45.84
CA SER A 1 -17.86 -34.46 45.31
C SER A 1 -17.84 -34.40 43.79
N PHE A 2 -17.06 -35.19 43.05
CA PHE A 2 -16.67 -36.61 43.16
C PHE A 2 -17.83 -37.60 42.90
N ARG A 3 -17.75 -38.25 41.72
CA ARG A 3 -18.26 -39.57 41.24
C ARG A 3 -18.20 -39.48 39.70
N VAL A 4 -17.38 -40.19 38.93
CA VAL A 4 -16.64 -41.46 39.09
C VAL A 4 -17.54 -42.69 39.27
N THR A 5 -17.66 -43.46 38.18
CA THR A 5 -17.91 -44.91 38.11
C THR A 5 -16.91 -45.42 37.07
N SER A 6 -15.86 -46.15 37.46
CA SER A 6 -15.84 -47.59 37.80
C SER A 6 -15.92 -48.48 36.54
N ILE A 7 -14.78 -48.77 35.89
CA ILE A 7 -13.94 -49.99 36.05
C ILE A 7 -14.41 -51.16 35.18
N SER A 8 -13.54 -51.59 34.25
CA SER A 8 -13.01 -52.97 34.26
C SER A 8 -11.68 -53.02 33.49
N TYR A 9 -10.65 -53.56 34.13
CA TYR A 9 -9.33 -53.79 33.55
C TYR A 9 -9.17 -55.31 33.43
N SER A 10 -8.65 -55.83 32.31
CA SER A 10 -8.13 -57.20 32.29
C SER A 10 -7.12 -57.45 31.18
N GLN A 11 -6.01 -58.05 31.61
CA GLN A 11 -4.99 -58.78 30.86
C GLN A 11 -4.05 -57.95 29.96
N ALA A 12 -2.89 -57.66 30.55
CA ALA A 12 -1.66 -57.40 29.82
C ALA A 12 -1.10 -58.71 29.22
N VAL A 13 -0.56 -58.61 28.01
CA VAL A 13 0.47 -59.53 27.48
C VAL A 13 1.62 -58.66 26.98
N VAL A 14 2.86 -59.11 27.20
CA VAL A 14 4.08 -58.30 27.13
C VAL A 14 5.10 -58.99 26.21
N LEU A 15 5.96 -58.19 25.55
CA LEU A 15 7.13 -58.56 24.71
C LEU A 15 6.78 -59.26 23.36
N PHE A 16 7.36 -58.86 22.22
CA PHE A 16 8.77 -58.56 21.99
C PHE A 16 9.01 -57.40 21.00
N ALA A 17 10.19 -56.78 21.06
CA ALA A 17 10.70 -55.85 20.07
C ALA A 17 11.69 -56.53 19.11
N LEU A 18 11.74 -56.09 17.84
CA LEU A 18 12.90 -56.23 16.96
C LEU A 18 12.94 -55.08 15.95
N LEU A 19 14.15 -54.58 15.65
CA LEU A 19 14.42 -53.40 14.82
C LEU A 19 14.81 -53.79 13.39
N ALA A 20 14.08 -53.28 12.40
CA ALA A 20 14.49 -52.98 11.02
C ALA A 20 13.25 -52.40 10.28
N GLY A 21 13.34 -51.42 9.37
CA GLY A 21 14.45 -50.59 8.92
C GLY A 21 13.94 -49.67 7.79
N SER A 22 14.51 -48.46 7.67
CA SER A 22 14.33 -47.51 6.53
C SER A 22 12.91 -47.18 6.04
N SER A 23 12.44 -45.98 6.38
CA SER A 23 11.30 -45.32 5.72
C SER A 23 11.57 -45.03 4.24
N VAL A 24 10.57 -45.28 3.37
CA VAL A 24 10.57 -44.83 1.97
C VAL A 24 9.75 -43.55 1.84
N SER A 25 10.45 -42.42 1.73
CA SER A 25 9.89 -41.13 1.27
C SER A 25 10.86 -40.50 0.27
N VAL A 26 10.78 -40.94 -0.99
CA VAL A 26 11.56 -40.34 -2.09
C VAL A 26 10.87 -39.04 -2.52
N ALA A 27 11.35 -37.92 -1.98
CA ALA A 27 11.06 -36.60 -2.53
C ALA A 27 12.10 -36.27 -3.62
N TYR A 28 11.63 -35.90 -4.81
CA TYR A 28 12.52 -35.52 -5.91
C TYR A 28 13.17 -34.15 -5.63
N VAL A 29 14.44 -34.19 -5.21
CA VAL A 29 15.31 -33.01 -5.24
C VAL A 29 15.79 -32.84 -6.68
N PHE A 30 15.42 -31.72 -7.32
CA PHE A 30 16.05 -31.33 -8.59
C PHE A 30 17.49 -30.90 -8.32
N GLN A 31 18.41 -31.84 -8.53
CA GLN A 31 19.84 -31.62 -8.45
C GLN A 31 20.30 -30.81 -9.66
N ALA A 32 20.56 -29.51 -9.47
CA ALA A 32 21.20 -28.70 -10.50
C ALA A 32 22.61 -29.26 -10.75
N SER A 33 22.90 -29.59 -12.01
CA SER A 33 24.12 -30.28 -12.41
C SER A 33 25.35 -29.40 -12.19
N GLY A 34 26.39 -29.94 -11.56
CA GLY A 34 27.71 -29.31 -11.58
C GLY A 34 28.32 -29.39 -12.99
N PRO A 35 29.09 -28.39 -13.45
CA PRO A 35 29.87 -28.52 -14.67
C PRO A 35 30.95 -29.59 -14.49
N GLY A 36 31.09 -30.47 -15.49
CA GLY A 36 32.22 -31.41 -15.54
C GLY A 36 33.55 -30.68 -15.74
N GLU A 37 34.64 -31.33 -15.35
CA GLU A 37 36.00 -30.80 -15.52
C GLU A 37 36.36 -30.69 -17.00
N ASP A 38 36.69 -29.47 -17.45
CA ASP A 38 37.70 -29.27 -18.49
C ASP A 38 38.45 -27.96 -18.19
N ALA A 39 39.77 -27.97 -18.34
CA ALA A 39 40.63 -26.96 -17.72
C ALA A 39 40.76 -25.67 -18.56
N GLY A 40 40.37 -24.51 -18.02
CA GLY A 40 40.57 -23.23 -18.72
C GLY A 40 40.04 -21.98 -18.02
N SER A 41 40.79 -21.46 -17.04
CA SER A 41 40.66 -20.12 -16.43
C SER A 41 39.37 -19.84 -15.62
N PRO A 42 39.45 -19.14 -14.47
CA PRO A 42 38.27 -18.78 -13.71
C PRO A 42 37.45 -17.71 -14.48
N PRO A 43 36.11 -17.88 -14.64
CA PRO A 43 35.28 -16.80 -15.13
C PRO A 43 35.31 -15.68 -14.09
N GLN A 44 35.78 -14.50 -14.51
CA GLN A 44 35.83 -13.33 -13.63
C GLN A 44 34.45 -13.06 -13.06
N THR A 45 34.35 -13.00 -11.73
CA THR A 45 33.18 -12.56 -11.02
C THR A 45 32.80 -11.18 -11.56
N LYS A 46 31.72 -11.09 -12.35
CA LYS A 46 31.14 -9.80 -12.73
C LYS A 46 30.54 -9.18 -11.46
N THR A 47 31.36 -8.39 -10.78
CA THR A 47 30.93 -7.49 -9.71
C THR A 47 29.78 -6.65 -10.26
N LEU A 48 28.60 -6.76 -9.64
CA LEU A 48 27.41 -6.01 -10.04
C LEU A 48 27.58 -4.52 -9.69
N SER A 49 28.34 -3.84 -10.54
CA SER A 49 28.53 -2.39 -10.61
C SER A 49 27.94 -1.81 -11.91
N ASP A 50 27.11 -2.58 -12.61
CA ASP A 50 26.26 -2.09 -13.70
C ASP A 50 25.05 -1.33 -13.10
N SER A 51 25.33 -0.27 -12.35
CA SER A 51 24.35 0.81 -12.17
C SER A 51 24.18 1.48 -13.53
N LEU A 52 23.20 1.00 -14.30
CA LEU A 52 22.80 1.60 -15.57
C LEU A 52 22.70 3.11 -15.40
N TRP A 53 23.52 3.86 -16.14
CA TRP A 53 23.62 5.31 -15.98
C TRP A 53 22.29 5.94 -16.37
N VAL A 54 21.59 6.48 -15.37
CA VAL A 54 20.38 7.29 -15.57
C VAL A 54 20.83 8.73 -15.75
N SER A 55 20.52 9.30 -16.91
CA SER A 55 20.65 10.74 -17.10
C SER A 55 19.56 11.44 -16.30
N SER A 56 19.88 12.53 -15.61
CA SER A 56 18.85 13.46 -15.12
C SER A 56 18.31 14.38 -16.23
N ALA A 57 18.89 14.32 -17.44
CA ALA A 57 18.45 15.10 -18.58
C ALA A 57 17.13 14.57 -19.15
N GLY A 58 16.11 15.42 -19.08
CA GLY A 58 14.74 15.15 -19.49
C GLY A 58 13.79 16.04 -18.70
N SER A 59 12.49 15.77 -18.80
CA SER A 59 11.47 16.54 -18.09
C SER A 59 10.35 15.64 -17.59
N CYS A 60 9.80 15.97 -16.43
CA CYS A 60 8.57 15.39 -15.88
C CYS A 60 7.30 16.16 -16.26
N LYS A 61 7.39 17.19 -17.10
CA LYS A 61 6.23 17.94 -17.57
C LYS A 61 5.28 17.02 -18.34
N GLY A 62 4.08 16.80 -17.79
CA GLY A 62 3.09 15.86 -18.32
C GLY A 62 3.28 14.39 -17.92
N ARG A 63 4.43 14.03 -17.31
CA ARG A 63 4.81 12.65 -16.94
C ARG A 63 4.72 12.34 -15.44
N CYS A 64 4.29 13.30 -14.62
CA CYS A 64 4.21 13.13 -13.17
C CYS A 64 3.37 11.92 -12.76
N PHE A 65 4.01 10.99 -12.05
CA PHE A 65 3.44 9.72 -11.58
C PHE A 65 2.89 8.84 -12.70
N GLU A 66 3.63 8.77 -13.82
CA GLU A 66 3.49 7.72 -14.82
C GLU A 66 3.54 6.32 -14.17
N LEU A 67 2.72 5.39 -14.68
CA LEU A 67 2.62 4.02 -14.16
C LEU A 67 3.72 3.09 -14.72
N GLU A 68 4.26 3.43 -15.89
CA GLU A 68 5.34 2.68 -16.53
C GLU A 68 6.71 3.17 -16.05
N GLU A 69 7.58 2.25 -15.65
CA GLU A 69 8.95 2.58 -15.25
C GLU A 69 9.81 2.93 -16.47
N ALA A 70 10.28 4.18 -16.54
CA ALA A 70 11.17 4.61 -17.61
C ALA A 70 12.50 3.84 -17.58
N LEU A 71 12.86 3.23 -18.70
CA LEU A 71 14.10 2.47 -18.84
C LEU A 71 15.33 3.40 -18.91
N PRO A 72 16.46 3.03 -18.26
CA PRO A 72 17.73 3.73 -18.46
C PRO A 72 18.13 3.79 -19.95
N PRO A 73 18.70 4.91 -20.44
CA PRO A 73 19.25 6.03 -19.67
C PRO A 73 18.26 7.15 -19.31
N GLY A 74 16.96 7.00 -19.59
CA GLY A 74 15.96 8.05 -19.37
C GLY A 74 15.69 8.33 -17.88
N CYS A 75 15.45 9.60 -17.54
CA CYS A 75 15.02 9.99 -16.20
C CYS A 75 13.55 9.58 -15.93
N ARG A 76 13.29 9.17 -14.69
CA ARG A 76 12.00 8.66 -14.21
C ARG A 76 11.11 9.76 -13.65
N CYS A 77 9.80 9.59 -13.77
CA CYS A 77 8.79 10.47 -13.17
C CYS A 77 7.72 9.74 -12.33
N ASP A 78 7.90 8.44 -12.09
CA ASP A 78 7.11 7.64 -11.18
C ASP A 78 7.39 7.95 -9.70
N ASN A 79 6.58 7.39 -8.80
CA ASN A 79 6.67 7.65 -7.37
C ASN A 79 7.88 7.00 -6.65
N LEU A 80 8.64 6.12 -7.31
CA LEU A 80 9.87 5.51 -6.77
C LEU A 80 11.14 6.19 -7.29
N CYS A 81 11.07 7.11 -8.26
CA CYS A 81 12.26 7.76 -8.84
C CYS A 81 13.20 8.37 -7.77
N LYS A 82 12.61 8.96 -6.71
CA LYS A 82 13.31 9.55 -5.56
C LYS A 82 14.11 8.51 -4.77
N THR A 83 13.50 7.35 -4.55
CA THR A 83 14.09 6.21 -3.82
C THR A 83 15.30 5.64 -4.55
N TYR A 84 15.26 5.63 -5.88
CA TYR A 84 16.35 5.16 -6.73
C TYR A 84 17.37 6.24 -7.13
N TYR A 85 17.14 7.51 -6.77
CA TYR A 85 17.92 8.68 -7.20
C TYR A 85 17.99 8.82 -8.74
N SER A 86 16.83 8.66 -9.38
CA SER A 86 16.68 8.54 -10.84
C SER A 86 15.67 9.51 -11.47
N CYS A 87 15.15 10.46 -10.68
CA CYS A 87 14.18 11.45 -11.17
C CYS A 87 14.78 12.40 -12.22
N CYS A 88 13.93 12.95 -13.08
CA CYS A 88 14.30 14.14 -13.86
C CYS A 88 14.56 15.33 -12.92
N SER A 89 15.40 16.28 -13.35
CA SER A 89 15.77 17.44 -12.51
C SER A 89 14.61 18.35 -12.09
N ASP A 90 13.51 18.31 -12.84
CA ASP A 90 12.29 19.12 -12.64
C ASP A 90 11.15 18.36 -11.93
N PHE A 91 11.39 17.13 -11.44
CA PHE A 91 10.35 16.31 -10.79
C PHE A 91 9.69 17.00 -9.60
N ASP A 92 10.45 17.69 -8.75
CA ASP A 92 9.88 18.37 -7.57
C ASP A 92 8.99 19.55 -7.97
N GLU A 93 9.46 20.35 -8.92
CA GLU A 93 8.75 21.52 -9.47
C GLU A 93 7.44 21.13 -10.13
N HIS A 94 7.44 20.05 -10.92
CA HIS A 94 6.27 19.65 -11.69
C HIS A 94 5.33 18.69 -10.94
N CYS A 95 5.85 17.80 -10.08
CA CYS A 95 5.09 16.69 -9.51
C CYS A 95 4.83 16.81 -8.01
N LEU A 96 5.64 17.58 -7.26
CA LEU A 96 5.48 17.81 -5.82
C LEU A 96 4.96 19.22 -5.49
N LYS A 97 4.10 19.77 -6.37
CA LYS A 97 3.45 21.08 -6.20
C LYS A 97 2.69 21.17 -4.87
N THR A 98 2.82 22.31 -4.18
CA THR A 98 2.19 22.60 -2.88
C THR A 98 1.48 23.97 -2.83
N ALA A 99 1.59 24.80 -3.88
CA ALA A 99 0.93 26.10 -3.92
C ALA A 99 -0.61 25.94 -3.95
N GLY A 100 -1.35 26.95 -3.48
CA GLY A 100 -2.81 26.92 -3.42
C GLY A 100 -3.42 26.03 -2.33
N SER A 101 -2.62 25.28 -1.55
CA SER A 101 -3.07 24.23 -0.62
C SER A 101 -3.62 22.97 -1.31
N PHE A 102 -3.86 21.93 -0.51
CA PHE A 102 -4.49 20.66 -0.92
C PHE A 102 -6.02 20.68 -0.82
N GLU A 103 -6.59 21.81 -0.38
CA GLU A 103 -8.02 22.06 -0.20
C GLU A 103 -8.42 23.34 -0.95
N CYS A 104 -9.63 23.37 -1.50
CA CYS A 104 -10.28 24.60 -1.94
C CYS A 104 -10.71 25.44 -0.74
N SER A 105 -10.75 26.75 -0.96
CA SER A 105 -11.35 27.78 -0.10
C SER A 105 -12.42 28.54 -0.90
N GLU A 106 -13.28 29.31 -0.22
CA GLU A 106 -14.41 30.02 -0.86
C GLU A 106 -13.94 30.97 -1.97
N ASP A 107 -12.78 31.61 -1.80
CA ASP A 107 -12.13 32.50 -2.76
C ASP A 107 -11.53 31.79 -3.98
N ARG A 108 -11.29 30.47 -3.90
CA ARG A 108 -10.78 29.65 -5.01
C ARG A 108 -11.89 29.01 -5.84
N CYS A 109 -13.14 29.02 -5.40
CA CYS A 109 -14.25 28.41 -6.14
C CYS A 109 -14.50 29.14 -7.47
N GLY A 110 -14.22 28.47 -8.59
CA GLY A 110 -14.31 29.07 -9.92
C GLY A 110 -13.05 29.85 -10.32
N GLU A 111 -11.90 29.60 -9.68
CA GLU A 111 -10.63 30.24 -10.01
C GLU A 111 -10.27 30.10 -11.50
N THR A 112 -9.57 31.09 -12.04
CA THR A 112 -8.84 30.88 -13.30
C THR A 112 -7.72 29.89 -13.02
N ARG A 113 -7.66 28.83 -13.83
CA ARG A 113 -6.75 27.71 -13.60
C ARG A 113 -5.29 28.19 -13.54
N ASN A 114 -4.63 27.86 -12.43
CA ASN A 114 -3.18 28.02 -12.25
C ASN A 114 -2.55 26.63 -12.12
N ASP A 115 -1.78 26.21 -13.14
CA ASP A 115 -1.14 24.89 -13.15
C ASP A 115 -0.09 24.71 -12.04
N ASP A 116 0.34 25.78 -11.34
CA ASP A 116 1.25 25.70 -10.18
C ASP A 116 0.56 25.26 -8.88
N HIS A 117 -0.77 25.27 -8.83
CA HIS A 117 -1.51 24.78 -7.67
C HIS A 117 -1.33 23.27 -7.48
N ALA A 118 -1.38 22.82 -6.22
CA ALA A 118 -1.26 21.42 -5.86
C ALA A 118 -2.44 20.59 -6.38
N CYS A 119 -3.61 21.22 -6.41
CA CYS A 119 -4.89 20.75 -6.90
C CYS A 119 -5.75 21.97 -7.24
N HIS A 120 -6.77 21.82 -8.08
CA HIS A 120 -7.48 22.97 -8.67
C HIS A 120 -8.90 23.14 -8.10
N CYS A 121 -9.43 24.35 -8.26
CA CYS A 121 -10.81 24.70 -7.92
C CYS A 121 -11.52 25.41 -9.10
N SER A 122 -11.00 25.23 -10.31
CA SER A 122 -11.49 25.80 -11.56
C SER A 122 -12.63 24.96 -12.16
N GLU A 123 -13.46 25.57 -13.03
CA GLU A 123 -14.61 24.85 -13.62
C GLU A 123 -14.23 23.70 -14.57
N ASP A 124 -12.97 23.58 -15.01
CA ASP A 124 -12.48 22.44 -15.80
C ASP A 124 -11.91 21.30 -14.93
N CYS A 125 -11.55 21.55 -13.67
CA CYS A 125 -10.60 20.69 -12.96
C CYS A 125 -11.07 19.24 -12.82
N LEU A 126 -12.37 19.03 -12.57
CA LEU A 126 -12.85 17.69 -12.29
C LEU A 126 -13.00 16.88 -13.60
N ALA A 127 -13.18 17.55 -14.75
CA ALA A 127 -13.13 16.90 -16.07
C ALA A 127 -11.69 16.49 -16.45
N ARG A 128 -10.69 17.09 -15.77
CA ARG A 128 -9.27 16.72 -15.85
C ARG A 128 -8.83 15.79 -14.71
N GLY A 129 -9.73 15.45 -13.78
CA GLY A 129 -9.45 14.58 -12.62
C GLY A 129 -8.44 15.16 -11.63
N ASP A 130 -8.37 16.49 -11.47
CA ASP A 130 -7.29 17.15 -10.73
C ASP A 130 -7.69 18.25 -9.71
N CYS A 131 -8.92 18.20 -9.20
CA CYS A 131 -9.36 19.14 -8.16
C CYS A 131 -8.89 18.78 -6.75
N CYS A 132 -8.99 19.75 -5.85
CA CYS A 132 -8.87 19.48 -4.43
C CYS A 132 -10.07 18.66 -3.94
N THR A 133 -9.84 17.79 -2.96
CA THR A 133 -10.81 16.73 -2.55
C THR A 133 -12.16 17.30 -2.10
N ASN A 134 -12.13 18.42 -1.40
CA ASN A 134 -13.31 19.13 -0.88
C ASN A 134 -14.05 19.99 -1.94
N TYR A 135 -13.59 20.09 -3.19
CA TYR A 135 -14.13 21.03 -4.19
C TYR A 135 -15.65 20.96 -4.33
N LYS A 136 -16.22 19.75 -4.48
CA LYS A 136 -17.66 19.62 -4.66
C LYS A 136 -18.44 20.06 -3.42
N ALA A 137 -17.99 19.63 -2.25
CA ALA A 137 -18.67 19.95 -1.00
C ALA A 137 -18.64 21.47 -0.71
N LEU A 138 -17.54 22.14 -1.06
CA LEU A 138 -17.39 23.58 -0.85
C LEU A 138 -18.01 24.43 -1.98
N CYS A 139 -17.66 24.14 -3.24
CA CYS A 139 -17.95 24.98 -4.40
C CYS A 139 -19.21 24.58 -5.18
N LYS A 140 -19.76 23.37 -4.98
CA LYS A 140 -21.00 22.90 -5.63
C LYS A 140 -22.16 22.67 -4.67
N GLY A 141 -21.92 22.72 -3.35
CA GLY A 141 -22.93 22.48 -2.33
C GLY A 141 -23.27 21.00 -2.12
N ASP A 142 -22.43 20.08 -2.58
CA ASP A 142 -22.56 18.65 -2.29
C ASP A 142 -22.40 18.41 -0.77
N THR A 143 -22.99 17.34 -0.25
CA THR A 143 -22.70 16.86 1.09
C THR A 143 -21.30 16.25 1.18
N LYS A 144 -20.70 16.33 2.37
CA LYS A 144 -19.52 15.55 2.73
C LYS A 144 -19.91 14.08 2.93
N TRP A 145 -19.09 13.16 2.45
CA TRP A 145 -19.38 11.71 2.60
C TRP A 145 -19.60 11.30 4.05
N VAL A 146 -18.90 11.95 4.99
CA VAL A 146 -18.97 11.64 6.42
C VAL A 146 -20.29 12.10 7.08
N ASP A 147 -20.98 13.03 6.43
CA ASP A 147 -22.25 13.62 6.85
C ASP A 147 -23.47 12.97 6.17
N ASP A 148 -23.26 12.25 5.05
CA ASP A 148 -24.29 11.37 4.46
C ASP A 148 -24.68 10.24 5.43
N GLU A 149 -25.82 9.58 5.19
CA GLU A 149 -26.21 8.36 5.91
C GLU A 149 -25.40 7.12 5.46
N CYS A 150 -25.57 6.00 6.18
CA CYS A 150 -25.14 4.67 5.71
C CYS A 150 -26.16 4.11 4.71
N GLU A 151 -25.70 3.60 3.57
CA GLU A 151 -26.53 2.91 2.58
C GLU A 151 -25.98 1.49 2.32
N GLU A 152 -26.86 0.52 2.10
CA GLU A 152 -26.46 -0.87 1.84
C GLU A 152 -26.08 -1.08 0.37
N ILE A 153 -24.81 -1.41 0.13
CA ILE A 153 -24.25 -1.66 -1.19
C ILE A 153 -24.57 -3.10 -1.61
N THR A 154 -25.73 -3.31 -2.23
CA THR A 154 -26.19 -4.64 -2.68
C THR A 154 -25.51 -5.13 -3.96
N GLY A 155 -24.92 -4.22 -4.74
CA GLY A 155 -24.13 -4.50 -5.93
C GLY A 155 -23.19 -3.34 -6.25
N PRO A 156 -22.15 -3.55 -7.07
CA PRO A 156 -21.27 -2.47 -7.49
C PRO A 156 -21.96 -1.61 -8.54
N GLU A 157 -22.48 -0.46 -8.13
CA GLU A 157 -22.69 0.65 -9.06
C GLU A 157 -21.29 1.05 -9.54
N CYS A 158 -21.05 1.02 -10.85
CA CYS A 158 -19.71 1.24 -11.41
C CYS A 158 -19.77 2.14 -12.64
N PRO A 159 -18.82 3.10 -12.76
CA PRO A 159 -18.77 3.98 -13.92
C PRO A 159 -18.59 3.21 -15.22
N ALA A 160 -19.15 3.72 -16.32
CA ALA A 160 -18.91 3.18 -17.65
C ALA A 160 -17.39 3.04 -17.91
N GLY A 161 -16.95 1.86 -18.34
CA GLY A 161 -15.55 1.49 -18.50
C GLY A 161 -14.95 0.67 -17.34
N PHE A 162 -15.53 0.71 -16.14
CA PHE A 162 -15.12 -0.16 -15.04
C PHE A 162 -15.72 -1.57 -15.20
N ILE A 163 -14.88 -2.51 -15.62
CA ILE A 163 -15.29 -3.92 -15.81
C ILE A 163 -15.38 -4.72 -14.49
N ARG A 164 -14.93 -4.14 -13.37
CA ARG A 164 -14.97 -4.72 -12.02
C ARG A 164 -14.70 -3.65 -10.96
N PRO A 165 -15.04 -3.89 -9.69
CA PRO A 165 -14.61 -3.06 -8.58
C PRO A 165 -13.08 -2.96 -8.42
N PRO A 166 -12.45 -1.76 -8.43
CA PRO A 166 -11.07 -1.59 -7.95
C PRO A 166 -10.96 -1.85 -6.44
N LEU A 167 -9.78 -2.28 -6.01
CA LEU A 167 -9.39 -2.46 -4.61
C LEU A 167 -8.45 -1.33 -4.19
N ILE A 168 -8.76 -0.63 -3.09
CA ILE A 168 -7.86 0.35 -2.46
C ILE A 168 -7.42 -0.20 -1.10
N MET A 169 -6.14 -0.59 -0.99
CA MET A 169 -5.51 -0.99 0.26
C MET A 169 -4.95 0.25 0.96
N LEU A 170 -5.54 0.64 2.09
CA LEU A 170 -5.06 1.73 2.93
C LEU A 170 -4.43 1.14 4.21
N SER A 171 -3.12 1.33 4.34
CA SER A 171 -2.32 0.93 5.50
C SER A 171 -2.03 2.15 6.38
N VAL A 172 -2.28 2.03 7.68
CA VAL A 172 -2.08 3.10 8.66
C VAL A 172 -1.13 2.60 9.76
N ASP A 173 0.14 2.99 9.72
CA ASP A 173 1.18 2.39 10.57
C ASP A 173 0.93 2.64 12.06
N GLY A 174 1.17 1.62 12.88
CA GLY A 174 1.01 1.69 14.33
C GLY A 174 -0.42 1.98 14.80
N PHE A 175 -1.44 1.81 13.95
CA PHE A 175 -2.83 2.05 14.32
C PHE A 175 -3.34 0.93 15.25
N ARG A 176 -3.19 1.13 16.56
CA ARG A 176 -3.65 0.17 17.54
C ARG A 176 -5.18 0.05 17.56
N ASP A 177 -5.70 -1.18 17.68
CA ASP A 177 -7.13 -1.52 17.80
C ASP A 177 -7.92 -0.54 18.70
N SER A 178 -7.34 -0.20 19.86
CA SER A 178 -7.98 0.65 20.86
C SER A 178 -8.22 2.08 20.40
N TYR A 179 -7.57 2.55 19.32
CA TYR A 179 -7.81 3.87 18.75
C TYR A 179 -9.20 3.99 18.10
N MET A 180 -9.79 2.88 17.62
CA MET A 180 -11.18 2.89 17.15
C MET A 180 -12.16 3.32 18.26
N LYS A 181 -11.82 3.10 19.54
CA LYS A 181 -12.64 3.53 20.68
C LYS A 181 -12.70 5.05 20.88
N LYS A 182 -11.90 5.83 20.15
CA LYS A 182 -12.02 7.31 20.12
C LYS A 182 -13.26 7.75 19.32
N GLY A 183 -13.75 6.91 18.41
CA GLY A 183 -15.05 7.06 17.73
C GLY A 183 -15.22 8.33 16.88
N LYS A 184 -16.48 8.66 16.54
CA LYS A 184 -16.84 9.75 15.60
C LYS A 184 -16.28 11.12 16.00
N ALA A 185 -16.08 11.38 17.30
CA ALA A 185 -15.57 12.66 17.79
C ALA A 185 -14.11 12.95 17.40
N VAL A 186 -13.33 11.92 17.04
CA VAL A 186 -11.90 12.05 16.73
C VAL A 186 -11.56 11.50 15.34
N ILE A 187 -12.21 10.42 14.92
CA ILE A 187 -11.94 9.72 13.64
C ILE A 187 -13.25 9.49 12.85
N PRO A 188 -14.01 10.54 12.50
CA PRO A 188 -15.36 10.42 11.94
C PRO A 188 -15.42 9.60 10.64
N ASN A 189 -14.44 9.74 9.74
CA ASN A 189 -14.35 8.95 8.52
C ASN A 189 -14.14 7.45 8.82
N MET A 190 -13.21 7.13 9.72
CA MET A 190 -12.89 5.74 10.09
C MET A 190 -14.06 5.08 10.82
N GLU A 191 -14.72 5.83 11.70
CA GLU A 191 -15.88 5.34 12.43
C GLU A 191 -17.05 5.06 11.47
N LYS A 192 -17.31 5.93 10.49
CA LYS A 192 -18.34 5.65 9.47
C LYS A 192 -17.98 4.42 8.63
N LEU A 193 -16.72 4.22 8.24
CA LEU A 193 -16.29 2.98 7.56
C LEU A 193 -16.45 1.74 8.46
N ARG A 194 -16.22 1.87 9.77
CA ARG A 194 -16.44 0.79 10.75
C ARG A 194 -17.93 0.45 10.93
N THR A 195 -18.81 1.44 10.93
CA THR A 195 -20.25 1.25 11.21
C THR A 195 -21.07 0.89 9.97
N CYS A 196 -20.78 1.47 8.80
CA CYS A 196 -21.48 1.14 7.55
C CYS A 196 -20.85 -0.09 6.86
N GLY A 197 -19.59 -0.41 7.14
CA GLY A 197 -18.84 -1.51 6.52
C GLY A 197 -18.69 -2.75 7.41
N THR A 198 -17.90 -3.72 6.92
CA THR A 198 -17.49 -4.88 7.71
C THR A 198 -16.25 -4.56 8.52
N HIS A 199 -16.25 -4.85 9.83
CA HIS A 199 -15.07 -4.69 10.70
C HIS A 199 -14.88 -5.88 11.64
N ALA A 200 -13.63 -6.11 12.05
CA ALA A 200 -13.29 -6.99 13.16
C ALA A 200 -12.96 -6.14 14.42
N PRO A 201 -13.12 -6.68 15.64
CA PRO A 201 -12.72 -5.96 16.87
C PRO A 201 -11.23 -5.63 16.93
N TYR A 202 -10.39 -6.46 16.32
CA TYR A 202 -8.97 -6.27 16.09
C TYR A 202 -8.50 -7.22 14.97
N MET A 203 -7.37 -6.90 14.32
CA MET A 203 -6.64 -7.82 13.46
C MET A 203 -5.37 -8.29 14.19
N ARG A 204 -4.95 -9.54 13.99
CA ARG A 204 -3.75 -10.09 14.64
C ARG A 204 -2.53 -9.91 13.73
N PRO A 205 -1.50 -9.14 14.12
CA PRO A 205 -0.25 -9.05 13.37
C PRO A 205 0.55 -10.35 13.44
N VAL A 206 1.50 -10.52 12.52
CA VAL A 206 2.55 -11.54 12.63
C VAL A 206 3.66 -11.09 13.57
N TYR A 207 4.41 -12.06 14.09
CA TYR A 207 5.64 -11.79 14.84
C TYR A 207 6.85 -11.68 13.89
N PRO A 208 7.75 -10.71 14.06
CA PRO A 208 7.66 -9.61 15.02
C PRO A 208 6.65 -8.54 14.58
N SER A 209 5.94 -7.93 15.55
CA SER A 209 4.95 -6.87 15.31
C SER A 209 5.64 -5.55 14.93
N LYS A 210 6.15 -5.52 13.70
CA LYS A 210 6.91 -4.44 13.07
C LYS A 210 6.46 -4.24 11.63
N THR A 211 6.61 -3.01 11.12
CA THR A 211 6.01 -2.57 9.87
C THR A 211 6.44 -3.40 8.65
N PHE A 212 7.74 -3.59 8.39
CA PHE A 212 8.19 -4.30 7.19
C PHE A 212 7.70 -5.77 7.14
N PRO A 213 7.85 -6.57 8.21
CA PRO A 213 7.27 -7.92 8.25
C PRO A 213 5.76 -7.93 8.03
N ASN A 214 5.00 -7.07 8.72
CA ASN A 214 3.53 -7.11 8.65
C ASN A 214 2.98 -6.60 7.32
N LEU A 215 3.52 -5.52 6.77
CA LEU A 215 3.07 -5.01 5.47
C LEU A 215 3.45 -5.95 4.32
N TYR A 216 4.57 -6.67 4.41
CA TYR A 216 4.92 -7.66 3.41
C TYR A 216 4.15 -8.99 3.57
N THR A 217 3.81 -9.39 4.80
CA THR A 217 2.80 -10.42 5.08
C THR A 217 1.46 -10.06 4.44
N LEU A 218 0.96 -8.84 4.63
CA LEU A 218 -0.30 -8.38 4.04
C LEU A 218 -0.29 -8.38 2.50
N ALA A 219 0.86 -8.06 1.90
CA ALA A 219 1.03 -8.09 0.45
C ALA A 219 1.10 -9.52 -0.13
N THR A 220 1.61 -10.50 0.62
CA THR A 220 1.96 -11.85 0.11
C THR A 220 1.08 -13.00 0.65
N GLY A 221 0.42 -12.80 1.78
CA GLY A 221 -0.28 -13.87 2.53
C GLY A 221 0.66 -14.86 3.23
N LEU A 222 1.98 -14.60 3.29
CA LEU A 222 2.99 -15.50 3.84
C LEU A 222 3.47 -15.06 5.23
N TYR A 223 4.05 -15.98 6.00
CA TYR A 223 4.76 -15.64 7.24
C TYR A 223 6.15 -15.05 6.97
N PRO A 224 6.72 -14.26 7.91
CA PRO A 224 8.05 -13.67 7.77
C PRO A 224 9.18 -14.64 7.45
N GLU A 225 9.15 -15.85 8.02
CA GLU A 225 10.10 -16.94 7.72
C GLU A 225 10.03 -17.45 6.27
N SER A 226 8.89 -17.27 5.60
CA SER A 226 8.66 -17.71 4.22
C SER A 226 8.90 -16.60 3.20
N HIS A 227 8.58 -15.34 3.53
CA HIS A 227 8.79 -14.19 2.63
C HIS A 227 10.12 -13.44 2.86
N GLY A 228 10.99 -13.92 3.75
CA GLY A 228 12.35 -13.41 3.99
C GLY A 228 12.44 -12.15 4.86
N ILE A 229 11.45 -11.27 4.80
CA ILE A 229 11.39 -10.03 5.61
C ILE A 229 11.06 -10.33 7.09
N VAL A 230 12.04 -10.83 7.85
CA VAL A 230 11.91 -11.20 9.27
C VAL A 230 12.03 -10.03 10.26
N GLY A 231 12.44 -8.84 9.81
CA GLY A 231 12.53 -7.65 10.68
C GLY A 231 12.73 -6.34 9.94
N ASN A 232 12.56 -5.22 10.66
CA ASN A 232 12.90 -3.87 10.17
C ASN A 232 14.43 -3.67 9.99
N SER A 233 15.23 -4.48 10.70
CA SER A 233 16.66 -4.65 10.52
C SER A 233 16.98 -6.13 10.68
N MET A 234 17.80 -6.70 9.79
CA MET A 234 18.16 -8.12 9.79
C MET A 234 19.49 -8.34 9.06
N HIS A 235 20.24 -9.35 9.48
CA HIS A 235 21.48 -9.78 8.84
C HIS A 235 21.25 -11.13 8.17
N ASP A 236 21.70 -11.27 6.93
CA ASP A 236 21.72 -12.56 6.23
C ASP A 236 23.19 -13.03 6.09
N PRO A 237 23.56 -14.20 6.67
CA PRO A 237 24.93 -14.69 6.68
C PRO A 237 25.36 -15.36 5.36
N VAL A 238 24.44 -15.65 4.45
CA VAL A 238 24.74 -16.17 3.10
C VAL A 238 25.04 -15.00 2.15
N PHE A 239 24.32 -13.89 2.33
CA PHE A 239 24.56 -12.64 1.60
C PHE A 239 25.69 -11.79 2.18
N ASP A 240 26.14 -12.09 3.40
CA ASP A 240 27.00 -11.27 4.27
C ASP A 240 26.59 -9.79 4.26
N ALA A 241 25.29 -9.55 4.48
CA ALA A 241 24.67 -8.25 4.25
C ALA A 241 23.66 -7.88 5.34
N ASN A 242 23.46 -6.57 5.54
CA ASN A 242 22.57 -6.02 6.56
C ASN A 242 21.44 -5.23 5.91
N PHE A 243 20.22 -5.76 6.01
CA PHE A 243 19.00 -5.06 5.68
C PHE A 243 18.66 -4.04 6.78
N SER A 244 18.20 -2.85 6.41
CA SER A 244 17.65 -1.87 7.35
C SER A 244 16.71 -0.87 6.67
N LEU A 245 15.75 -0.32 7.42
CA LEU A 245 14.79 0.71 6.96
C LEU A 245 15.43 1.89 6.23
N ARG A 246 16.62 2.33 6.68
CA ARG A 246 17.32 3.53 6.18
C ARG A 246 18.40 3.22 5.14
N GLY A 247 18.82 1.96 5.01
CA GLY A 247 19.82 1.56 4.03
C GLY A 247 19.26 1.45 2.61
N ARG A 248 20.13 1.56 1.60
CA ARG A 248 19.79 1.23 0.20
C ARG A 248 19.67 -0.27 -0.04
N GLU A 249 20.23 -1.10 0.84
CA GLU A 249 20.21 -2.57 0.72
C GLU A 249 18.79 -3.14 0.66
N LYS A 250 17.80 -2.46 1.26
CA LYS A 250 16.38 -2.80 1.15
C LYS A 250 15.82 -2.76 -0.28
N LEU A 251 16.50 -2.10 -1.22
CA LEU A 251 16.10 -2.03 -2.62
C LEU A 251 16.58 -3.24 -3.43
N ASN A 252 17.46 -4.07 -2.86
CA ASN A 252 17.92 -5.28 -3.53
C ASN A 252 16.82 -6.36 -3.48
N HIS A 253 16.38 -6.83 -4.65
CA HIS A 253 15.30 -7.82 -4.77
C HIS A 253 15.57 -9.13 -4.02
N ARG A 254 16.84 -9.46 -3.72
CA ARG A 254 17.22 -10.70 -3.00
C ARG A 254 16.57 -10.90 -1.63
N TRP A 255 16.12 -9.82 -0.99
CA TRP A 255 15.46 -9.87 0.33
C TRP A 255 13.97 -10.22 0.26
N TRP A 256 13.33 -10.05 -0.89
CA TRP A 256 11.89 -9.99 -1.04
C TRP A 256 11.34 -11.28 -1.65
N GLY A 257 11.10 -12.28 -0.80
CA GLY A 257 10.58 -13.58 -1.21
C GLY A 257 9.07 -13.61 -1.49
N GLY A 258 8.56 -14.73 -1.98
CA GLY A 258 7.14 -14.90 -2.26
C GLY A 258 6.66 -14.14 -3.51
N GLN A 259 5.36 -13.83 -3.56
CA GLN A 259 4.76 -13.06 -4.65
C GLN A 259 3.72 -12.08 -4.08
N PRO A 260 3.98 -10.77 -4.08
CA PRO A 260 3.03 -9.80 -3.56
C PRO A 260 1.84 -9.58 -4.52
N ILE A 261 0.78 -8.96 -4.02
CA ILE A 261 -0.49 -8.76 -4.73
C ILE A 261 -0.34 -7.99 -6.04
N TRP A 262 0.55 -7.00 -6.13
CA TRP A 262 0.79 -6.25 -7.38
C TRP A 262 1.41 -7.12 -8.48
N ILE A 263 2.45 -7.90 -8.17
CA ILE A 263 3.03 -8.89 -9.10
C ILE A 263 1.99 -9.97 -9.48
N THR A 264 1.13 -10.35 -8.54
CA THR A 264 0.06 -11.32 -8.80
C THR A 264 -0.99 -10.75 -9.76
N ALA A 265 -1.35 -9.48 -9.61
CA ALA A 265 -2.26 -8.76 -10.50
C ALA A 265 -1.65 -8.62 -11.91
N GLU A 266 -0.41 -8.14 -12.02
CA GLU A 266 0.28 -7.96 -13.32
C GLU A 266 0.38 -9.26 -14.11
N LYS A 267 0.78 -10.37 -13.46
CA LYS A 267 0.82 -11.72 -14.07
C LYS A 267 -0.55 -12.22 -14.56
N GLN A 268 -1.65 -11.62 -14.09
CA GLN A 268 -3.01 -11.93 -14.50
C GLN A 268 -3.62 -10.84 -15.43
N GLY A 269 -2.78 -9.92 -15.95
CA GLY A 269 -3.22 -8.85 -16.84
C GLY A 269 -3.97 -7.71 -16.14
N VAL A 270 -3.85 -7.59 -14.81
CA VAL A 270 -4.51 -6.55 -14.00
C VAL A 270 -3.48 -5.51 -13.57
N LYS A 271 -3.66 -4.26 -13.98
CA LYS A 271 -2.77 -3.15 -13.61
C LYS A 271 -2.88 -2.82 -12.11
N ALA A 272 -1.74 -2.51 -11.49
CA ALA A 272 -1.64 -2.09 -10.09
C ALA A 272 -0.90 -0.73 -9.97
N GLY A 273 -1.30 0.10 -9.00
CA GLY A 273 -0.68 1.40 -8.71
C GLY A 273 -0.41 1.55 -7.22
N THR A 274 0.87 1.56 -6.81
CA THR A 274 1.24 1.44 -5.39
C THR A 274 2.09 2.62 -4.89
N PHE A 275 1.61 3.34 -3.88
CA PHE A 275 2.39 4.25 -3.03
C PHE A 275 2.89 3.53 -1.77
N PHE A 276 3.78 2.57 -1.98
CA PHE A 276 4.43 1.81 -0.91
C PHE A 276 5.80 2.45 -0.58
N TRP A 277 5.97 2.91 0.66
CA TRP A 277 7.19 3.58 1.16
C TRP A 277 7.69 4.88 0.48
N PRO A 278 6.84 5.81 0.00
CA PRO A 278 7.28 7.05 -0.60
C PRO A 278 7.59 8.12 0.47
N TRP A 279 8.62 7.91 1.30
CA TRP A 279 8.96 8.74 2.49
C TRP A 279 9.13 10.25 2.22
N VAL A 280 9.28 10.67 0.95
CA VAL A 280 9.44 12.07 0.53
C VAL A 280 8.21 12.68 -0.15
N ILE A 281 7.14 11.91 -0.34
CA ILE A 281 5.89 12.37 -0.98
C ILE A 281 4.84 12.59 0.11
N PRO A 282 4.27 13.82 0.25
CA PRO A 282 3.19 14.10 1.21
C PRO A 282 1.98 13.19 1.01
N LEU A 283 1.28 12.84 2.10
CA LEU A 283 0.16 11.90 2.04
C LEU A 283 -0.96 12.39 1.12
N GLU A 284 -1.26 13.69 1.17
CA GLU A 284 -2.21 14.40 0.34
C GLU A 284 -1.88 14.22 -1.16
N ARG A 285 -0.59 14.27 -1.52
CA ARG A 285 -0.12 14.02 -2.89
C ARG A 285 -0.23 12.55 -3.29
N ARG A 286 0.02 11.59 -2.38
CA ARG A 286 -0.21 10.14 -2.63
C ARG A 286 -1.68 9.91 -2.98
N ILE A 287 -2.58 10.50 -2.19
CA ILE A 287 -4.03 10.40 -2.34
C ILE A 287 -4.52 11.04 -3.64
N LEU A 288 -4.15 12.30 -3.93
CA LEU A 288 -4.51 12.95 -5.20
C LEU A 288 -4.01 12.19 -6.42
N THR A 289 -2.87 11.51 -6.32
CA THR A 289 -2.35 10.69 -7.42
C THR A 289 -3.18 9.42 -7.64
N ILE A 290 -3.64 8.76 -6.57
CA ILE A 290 -4.56 7.62 -6.68
C ILE A 290 -5.89 8.05 -7.33
N LEU A 291 -6.42 9.23 -7.01
CA LEU A 291 -7.60 9.78 -7.72
C LEU A 291 -7.35 9.98 -9.20
N ARG A 292 -6.21 10.59 -9.55
CA ARG A 292 -5.83 10.81 -10.95
C ARG A 292 -5.67 9.48 -11.70
N TRP A 293 -5.10 8.46 -11.07
CA TRP A 293 -5.01 7.10 -11.63
C TRP A 293 -6.38 6.43 -11.80
N LEU A 294 -7.31 6.61 -10.85
CA LEU A 294 -8.72 6.18 -10.98
C LEU A 294 -9.47 6.92 -12.11
N SER A 295 -8.97 8.07 -12.55
CA SER A 295 -9.51 8.88 -13.65
C SER A 295 -8.83 8.60 -15.01
N LEU A 296 -7.88 7.65 -15.07
CA LEU A 296 -7.22 7.28 -16.34
C LEU A 296 -8.17 6.52 -17.29
N PRO A 297 -7.87 6.50 -18.61
CA PRO A 297 -8.53 5.67 -19.60
C PRO A 297 -8.60 4.19 -19.20
N ASP A 298 -9.60 3.46 -19.72
CA ASP A 298 -9.90 2.06 -19.34
C ASP A 298 -8.73 1.09 -19.54
N ASP A 299 -7.89 1.35 -20.54
CA ASP A 299 -6.71 0.57 -20.89
C ASP A 299 -5.47 0.94 -20.06
N GLU A 300 -5.42 2.11 -19.43
CA GLU A 300 -4.34 2.55 -18.53
C GLU A 300 -4.66 2.36 -17.04
N ARG A 301 -5.94 2.41 -16.67
CA ARG A 301 -6.42 2.49 -15.28
C ARG A 301 -6.10 1.23 -14.43
N PRO A 302 -5.43 1.37 -13.27
CA PRO A 302 -5.25 0.27 -12.34
C PRO A 302 -6.56 -0.22 -11.69
N TYR A 303 -6.54 -1.46 -11.21
CA TYR A 303 -7.63 -2.05 -10.40
C TYR A 303 -7.17 -2.48 -8.99
N VAL A 304 -5.87 -2.42 -8.69
CA VAL A 304 -5.33 -2.60 -7.34
C VAL A 304 -4.50 -1.38 -6.98
N TYR A 305 -4.89 -0.71 -5.91
CA TYR A 305 -4.24 0.48 -5.38
C TYR A 305 -3.72 0.19 -3.97
N ALA A 306 -2.54 0.70 -3.65
CA ALA A 306 -2.02 0.65 -2.28
C ALA A 306 -1.49 2.01 -1.85
N VAL A 307 -1.85 2.45 -0.64
CA VAL A 307 -1.31 3.65 0.01
C VAL A 307 -1.00 3.33 1.47
N HIS A 308 0.13 3.87 1.93
CA HIS A 308 0.60 3.76 3.30
C HIS A 308 0.67 5.14 3.95
N SER A 309 0.39 5.18 5.26
CA SER A 309 0.61 6.31 6.16
C SER A 309 1.59 5.89 7.27
N GLU A 310 2.63 6.67 7.49
CA GLU A 310 3.61 6.51 8.59
C GLU A 310 3.10 7.03 9.95
N GLN A 311 1.81 7.38 10.02
CA GLN A 311 1.09 7.86 11.19
C GLN A 311 -0.13 6.95 11.47
N PRO A 312 -0.50 6.72 12.75
CA PRO A 312 -0.01 7.38 13.96
C PRO A 312 1.32 6.86 14.52
N ASP A 313 1.97 5.82 13.96
CA ASP A 313 3.20 5.22 14.50
C ASP A 313 4.26 6.25 14.90
N THR A 314 4.58 7.21 14.02
CA THR A 314 5.61 8.21 14.30
C THR A 314 5.29 9.07 15.54
N PHE A 315 4.03 9.44 15.79
CA PHE A 315 3.61 10.11 17.02
C PHE A 315 3.54 9.15 18.22
N GLY A 316 3.02 7.94 18.02
CA GLY A 316 2.96 6.90 19.05
C GLY A 316 4.34 6.52 19.60
N HIS A 317 5.37 6.48 18.75
CA HIS A 317 6.76 6.26 19.13
C HIS A 317 7.36 7.42 19.94
N ARG A 318 6.95 8.66 19.69
CA ARG A 318 7.48 9.85 20.39
C ARG A 318 6.77 10.13 21.71
N LEU A 319 5.46 9.94 21.76
CA LEU A 319 4.58 10.43 22.83
C LEU A 319 3.89 9.30 23.62
N GLY A 320 3.96 8.07 23.13
CA GLY A 320 3.23 6.93 23.68
C GLY A 320 1.76 6.89 23.21
N PRO A 321 1.12 5.71 23.26
CA PRO A 321 -0.20 5.49 22.65
C PRO A 321 -1.38 6.12 23.40
N PHE A 322 -1.16 6.60 24.62
CA PHE A 322 -2.19 7.19 25.48
C PHE A 322 -2.00 8.70 25.71
N SER A 323 -1.12 9.34 24.94
CA SER A 323 -0.91 10.78 25.02
C SER A 323 -2.16 11.56 24.58
N ASN A 324 -2.33 12.76 25.14
CA ASN A 324 -3.41 13.65 24.73
C ASN A 324 -3.22 14.08 23.28
N GLU A 325 -1.97 14.17 22.83
CA GLU A 325 -1.54 14.49 21.47
C GLU A 325 -1.87 13.41 20.44
N VAL A 326 -1.98 12.13 20.84
CA VAL A 326 -2.56 11.06 19.98
C VAL A 326 -4.10 11.09 20.01
N SER A 327 -4.71 11.94 20.84
CA SER A 327 -6.15 12.24 20.85
C SER A 327 -6.49 13.55 20.13
N SER A 328 -5.62 14.56 20.24
CA SER A 328 -5.70 15.86 19.58
C SER A 328 -4.91 15.93 18.28
N PHE A 329 -4.30 14.82 17.85
CA PHE A 329 -3.90 14.62 16.46
C PHE A 329 -5.13 14.92 15.61
N ASP A 330 -5.05 15.95 14.78
CA ASP A 330 -6.16 16.42 13.97
C ASP A 330 -6.30 15.44 12.78
N TRP A 331 -6.95 14.30 13.05
CA TRP A 331 -7.19 13.24 12.06
C TRP A 331 -7.97 13.75 10.84
N ALA A 332 -8.72 14.84 11.00
CA ALA A 332 -9.37 15.56 9.91
C ALA A 332 -8.36 16.36 9.08
N ARG A 333 -7.52 17.20 9.70
CA ARG A 333 -6.49 18.00 9.00
C ARG A 333 -5.35 17.18 8.39
N HIS A 334 -5.13 15.94 8.85
CA HIS A 334 -4.10 15.05 8.31
C HIS A 334 -4.63 13.91 7.43
N ASN A 335 -5.93 13.86 7.11
CA ASN A 335 -6.49 13.00 6.06
C ASN A 335 -6.00 11.52 6.06
N LEU A 336 -5.77 10.92 7.24
CA LEU A 336 -5.18 9.57 7.35
C LEU A 336 -6.11 8.46 6.84
N VAL A 337 -7.40 8.66 7.06
CA VAL A 337 -8.41 8.21 6.10
C VAL A 337 -8.88 9.47 5.42
N PRO A 338 -8.51 9.71 4.14
CA PRO A 338 -9.07 10.82 3.40
C PRO A 338 -10.58 10.62 3.40
N SER A 339 -11.34 11.70 3.57
CA SER A 339 -12.78 11.63 3.43
C SER A 339 -13.11 10.91 2.11
N PRO A 340 -13.96 9.87 2.11
CA PRO A 340 -14.41 9.26 0.86
C PRO A 340 -15.17 10.22 -0.08
N GLU A 341 -15.28 11.51 0.25
CA GLU A 341 -15.41 12.64 -0.70
C GLU A 341 -14.43 12.55 -1.89
N LEU A 342 -13.26 11.91 -1.71
CA LEU A 342 -12.33 11.45 -2.75
C LEU A 342 -13.00 10.91 -4.02
N VAL A 343 -14.11 10.21 -3.84
CA VAL A 343 -14.88 9.50 -4.86
C VAL A 343 -15.73 10.46 -5.71
N ARG A 344 -15.97 11.70 -5.25
CA ARG A 344 -17.09 12.52 -5.70
C ARG A 344 -16.70 13.60 -6.72
N GLN A 345 -16.10 13.27 -7.87
CA GLN A 345 -15.63 14.21 -8.91
C GLN A 345 -15.68 13.61 -10.35
N ARG A 346 -16.32 14.12 -11.44
CA ARG A 346 -17.43 15.08 -11.76
C ARG A 346 -18.39 14.50 -12.81
N GLU A 347 -19.52 15.17 -12.98
CA GLU A 347 -20.38 15.20 -14.18
C GLU A 347 -19.79 14.45 -15.40
N SER A 348 -20.20 13.22 -15.67
CA SER A 348 -21.59 12.90 -16.00
C SER A 348 -21.82 11.40 -15.82
N ARG A 349 -22.85 11.03 -15.04
CA ARG A 349 -23.25 9.64 -14.70
C ARG A 349 -22.24 8.83 -13.87
N LEU A 350 -20.94 8.94 -14.13
CA LEU A 350 -19.87 8.12 -13.54
C LEU A 350 -19.63 8.27 -12.02
N VAL A 351 -20.24 9.24 -11.31
CA VAL A 351 -19.62 9.83 -10.10
C VAL A 351 -20.42 9.71 -8.80
N ASP A 352 -21.69 9.34 -8.88
CA ASP A 352 -22.33 8.71 -7.73
C ASP A 352 -21.90 7.22 -7.63
N GLU A 353 -21.39 6.64 -8.74
CA GLU A 353 -21.11 5.21 -8.89
C GLU A 353 -19.78 4.77 -8.22
N ILE A 354 -18.70 5.57 -8.22
CA ILE A 354 -17.43 5.16 -7.56
C ILE A 354 -17.63 4.90 -6.03
N ARG A 355 -18.74 5.40 -5.45
CA ARG A 355 -19.20 5.16 -4.05
C ARG A 355 -19.45 3.68 -3.75
N MET A 356 -19.87 2.92 -4.75
CA MET A 356 -20.08 1.47 -4.67
C MET A 356 -19.09 0.67 -5.53
N CYS A 357 -18.42 1.31 -6.49
CA CYS A 357 -17.46 0.63 -7.34
C CYS A 357 -16.16 0.25 -6.61
N SER A 358 -15.73 0.95 -5.56
CA SER A 358 -14.43 0.66 -4.91
C SER A 358 -14.56 -0.19 -3.66
N ARG A 359 -13.79 -1.29 -3.56
CA ARG A 359 -13.58 -2.00 -2.29
C ARG A 359 -12.41 -1.37 -1.55
N ILE A 360 -12.68 -0.76 -0.40
CA ILE A 360 -11.62 -0.24 0.49
C ILE A 360 -11.26 -1.32 1.49
N PHE A 361 -9.99 -1.73 1.50
CA PHE A 361 -9.41 -2.60 2.52
C PHE A 361 -8.54 -1.76 3.46
N LEU A 362 -9.02 -1.57 4.69
CA LEU A 362 -8.27 -0.91 5.75
C LEU A 362 -7.47 -1.94 6.53
N SER A 363 -6.16 -1.70 6.64
CA SER A 363 -5.26 -2.47 7.49
C SER A 363 -4.64 -1.59 8.56
N PHE A 364 -4.71 -2.09 9.80
CA PHE A 364 -4.21 -1.50 11.03
C PHE A 364 -3.16 -2.43 11.66
#